data_AF-A0AAV2RBC2-F1
#
_entry.id   AF-A0AAV2RBC2-F1
#
_cell.length_a   1.000
_cell.length_b   1.000
_cell.length_c   1.000
_cell.angle_alpha   90.00
_cell.angle_beta   90.00
_cell.angle_gamma   90.00
#
_symmetry.space_group_name_H-M   'P 1'
#
loop_
_entity.id
_entity.type
_entity.pdbx_description
1 polymer ?
#
loop_
_entity_poly.entity_id
_entity_poly.type
_entity_poly.pdbx_seq_one_letter_code
_entity_poly.pdbx_strand_id
1 'polypeptide(L)'
;MLGTISISVFLCPYFENFRISASVDIIINFERNETPCSSKQTIAHRIIIKKFWITVCDPACINGQCTSPNHCSCSSGWTGNLCDIPICDPVCLNGQCTSPNKCSCSPGWMDNLCDIPVCDPVCLNGQCTSPNNCSCSPGWM
;
A
#
# COMPACT_ATOMS: atom_id res chain seq x y z
N MET A 1 5.08 -50.43 29.30
CA MET A 1 5.93 -50.53 28.10
C MET A 1 5.43 -49.51 27.09
N LEU A 2 6.33 -48.61 26.70
CA LEU A 2 6.38 -47.74 25.52
C LEU A 2 5.06 -47.15 24.98
N GLY A 3 4.94 -45.83 25.12
CA GLY A 3 3.94 -45.03 24.41
C GLY A 3 4.28 -44.85 22.93
N THR A 4 3.25 -44.51 22.15
CA THR A 4 3.44 -43.86 20.84
C THR A 4 2.47 -42.68 20.77
N ILE A 5 3.04 -41.48 20.93
CA ILE A 5 2.42 -40.22 20.55
C ILE A 5 2.80 -40.04 19.08
N SER A 6 1.84 -40.13 18.16
CA SER A 6 2.11 -39.81 16.76
C SER A 6 2.00 -38.29 16.58
N ILE A 7 3.15 -37.63 16.48
CA ILE A 7 3.30 -36.23 16.11
C ILE A 7 3.10 -36.16 14.59
N SER A 8 2.06 -35.49 14.13
CA SER A 8 1.97 -35.09 12.71
C SER A 8 2.18 -33.59 12.62
N VAL A 9 3.27 -33.21 11.98
CA VAL A 9 3.80 -31.86 11.82
C VAL A 9 2.84 -31.00 10.99
N PHE A 10 2.45 -29.83 11.51
CA PHE A 10 1.91 -28.76 10.68
C PHE A 10 3.05 -28.13 9.90
N LEU A 11 3.16 -28.49 8.63
CA LEU A 11 3.91 -27.71 7.67
C LEU A 11 2.96 -26.61 7.18
N CYS A 12 3.14 -25.39 7.68
CA CYS A 12 2.82 -24.19 6.93
C CYS A 12 4.00 -23.88 6.01
N PRO A 13 4.00 -24.38 4.78
CA PRO A 13 4.36 -23.53 3.67
C PRO A 13 3.20 -22.60 3.44
N TYR A 14 3.50 -21.38 3.03
CA TYR A 14 2.72 -20.76 1.96
C TYR A 14 2.21 -21.87 1.01
N PHE A 15 0.96 -22.32 1.17
CA PHE A 15 0.51 -23.52 0.47
C PHE A 15 -0.53 -23.16 -0.57
N GLU A 16 -0.01 -23.09 -1.79
CA GLU A 16 -0.71 -23.54 -2.98
C GLU A 16 -1.44 -24.87 -2.72
N ASN A 17 -2.76 -24.85 -2.85
CA ASN A 17 -3.59 -26.00 -3.26
C ASN A 17 -3.14 -27.41 -2.84
N PHE A 18 -3.58 -27.94 -1.69
CA PHE A 18 -4.03 -29.35 -1.59
C PHE A 18 -4.85 -29.58 -0.32
N ARG A 19 -6.03 -30.21 -0.47
CA ARG A 19 -6.84 -30.73 0.63
C ARG A 19 -6.33 -32.12 1.03
N ILE A 20 -6.06 -32.36 2.31
CA ILE A 20 -6.34 -33.65 2.96
C ILE A 20 -6.75 -33.37 4.43
N SER A 21 -7.94 -33.82 4.80
CA SER A 21 -8.52 -33.73 6.15
C SER A 21 -8.25 -35.01 6.94
N ALA A 22 -7.94 -34.91 8.25
CA ALA A 22 -8.11 -36.00 9.21
C ALA A 22 -8.42 -35.43 10.61
N SER A 23 -9.49 -35.91 11.22
CA SER A 23 -10.03 -35.49 12.52
C SER A 23 -9.76 -36.53 13.60
N VAL A 24 -9.25 -36.10 14.76
CA VAL A 24 -9.45 -36.77 16.07
C VAL A 24 -9.60 -35.65 17.10
N ASP A 25 -10.77 -35.55 17.73
CA ASP A 25 -11.07 -34.50 18.70
C ASP A 25 -10.32 -34.74 20.03
N ILE A 26 -9.60 -33.73 20.52
CA ILE A 26 -9.15 -33.65 21.92
C ILE A 26 -9.59 -32.29 22.47
N ILE A 27 -10.49 -32.32 23.46
CA ILE A 27 -10.97 -31.13 24.17
C ILE A 27 -9.88 -30.70 25.16
N ILE A 28 -9.34 -29.49 25.00
CA ILE A 28 -8.54 -28.82 26.02
C ILE A 28 -9.03 -27.38 26.19
N ASN A 29 -9.51 -27.06 27.39
CA ASN A 29 -9.85 -25.70 27.84
C ASN A 29 -8.54 -24.92 28.09
N PHE A 30 -8.38 -23.68 27.58
CA PHE A 30 -7.82 -22.52 28.32
C PHE A 30 -7.80 -21.20 27.51
N GLU A 31 -7.48 -20.11 28.23
CA GLU A 31 -7.89 -18.70 28.19
C GLU A 31 -7.44 -17.77 27.02
N ARG A 32 -8.02 -16.55 27.00
CA ARG A 32 -7.99 -15.51 25.94
C ARG A 32 -6.63 -14.79 25.76
N ASN A 33 -6.29 -14.41 24.51
CA ASN A 33 -5.87 -13.04 24.12
C ASN A 33 -5.73 -12.85 22.56
N GLU A 34 -6.52 -11.90 22.03
CA GLU A 34 -6.49 -11.02 20.81
C GLU A 34 -5.44 -11.29 19.67
N THR A 35 -5.67 -11.33 18.33
CA THR A 35 -6.59 -10.74 17.31
C THR A 35 -6.66 -11.62 16.00
N PRO A 36 -7.39 -11.21 14.92
CA PRO A 36 -8.60 -11.86 14.41
C PRO A 36 -8.37 -13.05 13.45
N CYS A 37 -8.65 -14.26 13.92
CA CYS A 37 -9.32 -15.26 13.09
C CYS A 37 -10.32 -16.03 13.98
N SER A 38 -11.39 -15.34 14.37
CA SER A 38 -12.47 -15.95 15.13
C SER A 38 -13.36 -16.77 14.20
N SER A 39 -13.09 -18.07 14.10
CA SER A 39 -14.17 -19.08 14.10
C SER A 39 -13.62 -20.47 14.50
N LYS A 40 -13.63 -20.74 15.81
CA LYS A 40 -13.75 -22.12 16.28
C LYS A 40 -15.24 -22.47 16.23
N GLN A 41 -15.65 -23.34 15.31
CA GLN A 41 -16.99 -23.93 15.33
C GLN A 41 -16.86 -25.44 15.17
N THR A 42 -16.97 -26.16 16.29
CA THR A 42 -17.37 -27.57 16.30
C THR A 42 -18.79 -27.62 16.87
N ILE A 43 -19.79 -27.70 15.99
CA ILE A 43 -21.15 -28.15 16.35
C ILE A 43 -21.57 -29.12 15.24
N ALA A 44 -21.88 -30.35 15.65
CA ALA A 44 -22.27 -31.44 14.77
C ALA A 44 -23.59 -31.12 14.01
N HIS A 45 -23.73 -31.69 12.80
CA HIS A 45 -24.94 -31.72 11.94
C HIS A 45 -25.33 -30.48 11.11
N ARG A 46 -24.44 -30.07 10.18
CA ARG A 46 -24.70 -29.70 8.75
C ARG A 46 -23.44 -29.00 8.20
N ILE A 47 -22.53 -29.77 7.62
CA ILE A 47 -21.29 -29.26 7.04
C ILE A 47 -21.62 -28.54 5.73
N ILE A 48 -21.84 -27.22 5.79
CA ILE A 48 -21.73 -26.36 4.60
C ILE A 48 -20.26 -25.96 4.54
N ILE A 49 -19.50 -26.55 3.61
CA ILE A 49 -18.17 -26.04 3.26
C ILE A 49 -18.38 -24.66 2.63
N LYS A 50 -18.40 -23.60 3.44
CA LYS A 50 -18.38 -22.24 2.92
C LYS A 50 -17.01 -22.04 2.29
N LYS A 51 -16.95 -22.08 0.96
CA LYS A 51 -15.76 -21.71 0.18
C LYS A 51 -15.49 -20.23 0.45
N PHE A 52 -14.62 -19.95 1.42
CA PHE A 52 -14.13 -18.62 1.68
C PHE A 52 -13.00 -18.37 0.69
N TRP A 53 -13.21 -17.48 -0.26
CA TRP A 53 -12.15 -17.03 -1.13
C TRP A 53 -11.28 -16.09 -0.30
N ILE A 54 -10.07 -16.52 0.07
CA ILE A 54 -9.11 -15.63 0.73
C ILE A 54 -8.45 -14.82 -0.38
N THR A 55 -8.72 -13.53 -0.43
CA THR A 55 -8.07 -12.60 -1.35
C THR A 55 -6.71 -12.21 -0.77
N VAL A 56 -5.64 -12.79 -1.32
CA VAL A 56 -4.25 -12.53 -0.91
C VAL A 56 -3.55 -11.75 -2.01
N CYS A 57 -2.79 -10.74 -1.62
CA CYS A 57 -1.89 -10.00 -2.49
C CYS A 57 -0.48 -10.16 -1.95
N ASP A 58 0.43 -10.68 -2.77
CA ASP A 58 1.86 -10.80 -2.45
C ASP A 58 2.67 -10.26 -3.65
N PRO A 59 3.32 -9.09 -3.52
CA PRO A 59 3.44 -8.27 -2.31
C PRO A 59 2.13 -7.58 -1.90
N ALA A 60 2.04 -7.19 -0.63
CA ALA A 60 0.86 -6.53 -0.08
C ALA A 60 0.65 -5.13 -0.68
N CYS A 61 -0.61 -4.73 -0.84
CA CYS A 61 -0.98 -3.38 -1.23
C CYS A 61 -0.57 -2.38 -0.15
N ILE A 62 0.02 -1.23 -0.55
CA ILE A 62 0.48 -0.20 0.39
C ILE A 62 -0.67 0.72 0.79
N ASN A 63 -1.25 1.46 -0.16
CA ASN A 63 -2.35 2.39 0.09
C ASN A 63 -3.67 1.92 -0.55
N GLY A 64 -4.02 0.66 -0.37
CA GLY A 64 -5.21 0.07 -0.98
C GLY A 64 -5.67 -1.22 -0.32
N GLN A 65 -6.69 -1.84 -0.92
CA GLN A 65 -7.26 -3.10 -0.47
C GLN A 65 -7.11 -4.17 -1.54
N CYS A 66 -6.78 -5.39 -1.12
CA CYS A 66 -6.73 -6.54 -2.00
C CYS A 66 -8.16 -6.99 -2.34
N THR A 67 -8.58 -6.83 -3.59
CA THR A 67 -9.95 -7.17 -4.04
C THR A 67 -10.00 -8.49 -4.81
N SER A 68 -8.88 -8.91 -5.39
CA SER A 68 -8.70 -10.24 -5.98
C SER A 68 -7.22 -10.63 -5.89
N PRO A 69 -6.86 -11.90 -6.16
CA PRO A 69 -5.47 -12.33 -6.07
C PRO A 69 -4.53 -11.42 -6.86
N ASN A 70 -3.55 -10.84 -6.17
CA ASN A 70 -2.57 -9.90 -6.73
C ASN A 70 -3.18 -8.66 -7.41
N HIS A 71 -4.39 -8.26 -7.01
CA HIS A 71 -5.04 -7.05 -7.51
C HIS A 71 -5.43 -6.10 -6.37
N CYS A 72 -4.77 -4.95 -6.36
CA CYS A 72 -5.01 -3.88 -5.41
C CYS A 72 -6.02 -2.87 -5.96
N SER A 73 -7.06 -2.60 -5.19
CA SER A 73 -7.92 -1.43 -5.37
C SER A 73 -7.36 -0.28 -4.54
N CYS A 74 -6.87 0.76 -5.20
CA CYS A 74 -6.20 1.86 -4.53
C CYS A 74 -7.16 2.84 -3.86
N SER A 75 -6.71 3.40 -2.74
CA SER A 75 -7.38 4.52 -2.08
C SER A 75 -7.31 5.78 -2.95
N SER A 76 -8.22 6.72 -2.72
CA SER A 76 -8.24 7.99 -3.43
C SER A 76 -6.87 8.69 -3.36
N GLY A 77 -6.36 9.12 -4.52
CA GLY A 77 -5.07 9.80 -4.62
C GLY A 77 -3.86 8.85 -4.75
N TRP A 78 -4.05 7.55 -4.90
CA TRP A 78 -2.99 6.57 -5.12
C TRP A 78 -3.22 5.74 -6.37
N THR A 79 -2.13 5.30 -6.99
CA THR A 79 -2.08 4.48 -8.20
C THR A 79 -0.88 3.53 -8.16
N GLY A 80 -0.66 2.79 -9.25
CA GLY A 80 0.34 1.73 -9.34
C GLY A 80 -0.23 0.38 -8.92
N ASN A 81 0.49 -0.68 -9.26
CA ASN A 81 0.04 -2.06 -9.03
C ASN A 81 -0.13 -2.37 -7.53
N LEU A 82 0.66 -1.70 -6.68
CA LEU A 82 0.63 -1.86 -5.22
C LEU A 82 0.05 -0.64 -4.50
N CYS A 83 -0.54 0.31 -5.24
CA CYS A 83 -1.02 1.57 -4.69
C CYS A 83 0.08 2.35 -3.96
N ASP A 84 1.28 2.33 -4.55
CA ASP A 84 2.52 2.88 -4.04
C ASP A 84 2.89 4.22 -4.68
N ILE A 85 2.21 4.60 -5.77
CA ILE A 85 2.46 5.83 -6.51
C ILE A 85 1.38 6.86 -6.12
N PRO A 86 1.75 8.02 -5.56
CA PRO A 86 0.78 9.07 -5.28
C PRO A 86 0.35 9.79 -6.57
N ILE A 87 -0.90 10.24 -6.60
CA ILE A 87 -1.49 11.04 -7.67
C ILE A 87 -1.48 12.51 -7.23
N CYS A 88 -0.94 13.38 -8.07
CA CYS A 88 -1.04 14.83 -7.92
C CYS A 88 -1.88 15.37 -9.07
N ASP A 89 -3.03 15.96 -8.73
CA ASP A 89 -3.89 16.68 -9.67
C ASP A 89 -4.21 18.07 -9.09
N PRO A 90 -3.66 19.17 -9.64
CA PRO A 90 -2.86 19.22 -10.86
C PRO A 90 -1.45 18.65 -10.71
N VAL A 91 -0.84 18.30 -11.85
CA VAL A 91 0.48 17.66 -11.93
C VAL A 91 1.59 18.64 -11.49
N CYS A 92 2.55 18.16 -10.71
CA CYS A 92 3.77 18.91 -10.36
C CYS A 92 4.62 19.18 -11.61
N LEU A 93 4.93 20.44 -11.91
CA LEU A 93 5.67 20.84 -13.12
C LEU A 93 7.17 20.57 -12.99
N ASN A 94 7.83 21.14 -11.97
CA ASN A 94 9.26 20.97 -11.73
C ASN A 94 9.51 20.34 -10.36
N GLY A 95 8.92 19.18 -10.14
CA GLY A 95 9.02 18.47 -8.87
C GLY A 95 8.49 17.05 -8.96
N GLN A 96 8.46 16.38 -7.81
CA GLN A 96 7.94 15.02 -7.68
C GLN A 96 6.74 14.99 -6.74
N CYS A 97 5.75 14.19 -7.09
CA CYS A 97 4.61 13.91 -6.21
C CYS A 97 5.07 12.99 -5.08
N THR A 98 5.07 13.47 -3.84
CA THR A 98 5.56 12.71 -2.67
C THR A 98 4.43 12.14 -1.83
N SER A 99 3.24 12.72 -1.96
CA SER A 99 1.99 12.23 -1.39
C SER A 99 0.83 12.82 -2.21
N PRO A 100 -0.41 12.32 -2.05
CA PRO A 100 -1.51 12.80 -2.86
C PRO A 100 -1.63 14.32 -2.83
N ASN A 101 -1.62 14.95 -4.01
CA ASN A 101 -1.68 16.41 -4.19
C ASN A 101 -0.57 17.22 -3.49
N LYS A 102 0.58 16.60 -3.20
CA LYS A 102 1.73 17.29 -2.60
C LYS A 102 2.98 17.11 -3.44
N CYS A 103 3.48 18.22 -3.94
CA CYS A 103 4.72 18.29 -4.70
C CYS A 103 5.92 18.58 -3.79
N SER A 104 7.04 17.92 -4.08
CA SER A 104 8.37 18.29 -3.60
C SER A 104 9.13 18.88 -4.78
N CYS A 105 9.42 20.18 -4.72
CA CYS A 105 10.01 20.90 -5.84
C CYS A 105 11.50 20.61 -6.01
N SER A 106 11.94 20.60 -7.27
CA SER A 106 13.36 20.58 -7.60
C SER A 106 14.03 21.88 -7.15
N PRO A 107 15.36 21.87 -6.92
CA PRO A 107 16.09 23.07 -6.52
C PRO A 107 15.84 24.23 -7.47
N GLY A 108 15.58 25.41 -6.91
CA GLY A 108 15.28 26.61 -7.69
C GLY A 108 13.83 26.75 -8.15
N TRP A 109 12.92 25.88 -7.70
CA TRP A 109 11.47 25.99 -7.91
C TRP A 109 10.73 26.04 -6.57
N MET A 110 9.58 26.71 -6.54
CA MET A 110 8.75 26.90 -5.35
C MET A 110 7.25 26.85 -5.69
N ASP A 111 6.44 27.13 -4.67
CA ASP A 111 4.98 27.00 -4.66
C ASP A 111 4.49 25.54 -4.67
N ASN A 112 3.19 25.33 -4.56
CA ASN A 112 2.55 24.03 -4.39
C ASN A 112 2.69 23.14 -5.63
N LEU A 113 2.83 23.73 -6.83
CA LEU A 113 2.92 23.00 -8.11
C LEU A 113 4.33 23.02 -8.70
N CYS A 114 5.29 23.64 -8.03
CA CYS A 114 6.66 23.79 -8.51
C CYS A 114 6.73 24.48 -9.88
N ASP A 115 5.88 25.49 -10.07
CA ASP A 115 5.70 26.25 -11.30
C ASP A 115 6.30 27.66 -11.21
N ILE A 116 6.67 28.11 -10.00
CA ILE A 116 7.33 29.39 -9.77
C ILE A 116 8.85 29.16 -9.65
N PRO A 117 9.67 29.73 -10.55
CA PRO A 117 11.13 29.69 -10.40
C PRO A 117 11.60 30.65 -9.30
N VAL A 118 12.68 30.27 -8.62
CA VAL A 118 13.35 31.05 -7.58
C VAL A 118 14.58 31.73 -8.20
N CYS A 119 14.69 33.04 -7.99
CA CYS A 119 15.85 33.84 -8.36
C CYS A 119 16.43 34.50 -7.10
N ASP A 120 17.70 34.23 -6.82
CA ASP A 120 18.47 34.88 -5.74
C ASP A 120 19.80 35.42 -6.30
N PRO A 121 19.98 36.76 -6.39
CA PRO A 121 19.08 37.80 -5.92
C PRO A 121 17.79 37.92 -6.76
N VAL A 122 16.77 38.53 -6.17
CA VAL A 122 15.50 38.81 -6.86
C VAL A 122 15.77 39.71 -8.07
N CYS A 123 15.13 39.39 -9.21
CA CYS A 123 15.24 40.17 -10.44
C CYS A 123 14.70 41.60 -10.27
N LEU A 124 15.55 42.62 -10.43
CA LEU A 124 15.13 44.02 -10.43
C LEU A 124 14.64 44.41 -11.83
N ASN A 125 13.43 44.97 -11.93
CA ASN A 125 12.80 45.38 -13.21
C ASN A 125 12.69 44.25 -14.27
N GLY A 126 12.62 42.99 -13.82
CA GLY A 126 12.48 41.83 -14.68
C GLY A 126 11.63 40.73 -14.05
N GLN A 127 11.40 39.67 -14.80
CA GLN A 127 10.70 38.47 -14.33
C GLN A 127 11.67 37.29 -14.26
N CYS A 128 11.52 36.47 -13.22
CA CYS A 128 12.22 35.20 -13.11
C CYS A 128 11.54 34.20 -14.04
N THR A 129 12.19 33.86 -15.17
CA THR A 129 11.61 32.94 -16.18
C THR A 129 12.06 31.50 -15.99
N SER A 130 13.20 31.31 -15.34
CA SER A 130 13.73 30.01 -14.90
C SER A 130 14.62 30.23 -13.67
N PRO A 131 15.03 29.19 -12.94
CA PRO A 131 15.84 29.35 -11.74
C PRO A 131 17.08 30.22 -12.02
N ASN A 132 17.23 31.30 -11.24
CA ASN A 132 18.30 32.30 -11.37
C ASN A 132 18.45 32.95 -12.76
N ASN A 133 17.38 32.97 -13.58
CA ASN A 133 17.38 33.62 -14.89
C ASN A 133 16.33 34.73 -14.93
N CYS A 134 16.82 35.96 -15.05
CA CYS A 134 16.00 37.15 -15.13
C CYS A 134 15.83 37.60 -16.58
N SER A 135 14.58 37.76 -17.00
CA SER A 135 14.23 38.44 -18.24
C SER A 135 13.86 39.89 -17.93
N CYS A 136 14.58 40.85 -18.51
CA CYS A 136 14.30 42.28 -18.32
C CYS A 136 12.94 42.66 -18.92
N SER A 137 12.22 43.56 -18.25
CA SER A 137 10.99 44.13 -18.80
C SER A 137 11.32 45.02 -20.02
N PRO A 138 10.41 45.16 -21.00
CA PRO A 138 10.63 46.03 -22.15
C PRO A 138 11.06 47.44 -21.72
N GLY A 139 12.21 47.91 -22.22
CA GLY A 139 12.78 49.23 -21.88
C GLY A 139 13.88 49.23 -20.82
N TRP A 140 14.20 48.07 -20.23
CA TRP A 140 15.35 47.88 -19.32
C TRP A 140 16.40 47.00 -19.99
N MET A 141 17.68 47.40 -19.89
CA MET A 141 18.86 46.66 -20.38
C MET A 141 19.87 46.50 -19.25
#